data_AF-U9UFV0-F1
#
_entry.id   AF-U9UFV0-F1
#
_cell.length_a   1.000
_cell.length_b   1.000
_cell.length_c   1.000
_cell.angle_alpha   90.00
_cell.angle_beta   90.00
_cell.angle_gamma   90.00
#
_symmetry.space_group_name_H-M   'P 1'
#
loop_
_entity.id
_entity.type
_entity.pdbx_description
1 polymer ?
#
loop_
_entity_poly.entity_id
_entity_poly.type
_entity_poly.pdbx_seq_one_letter_code
_entity_poly.pdbx_strand_id
1 'polypeptide(L)'
;MNANSNQRPTASELENIIFFWVCSFNYSEDYKEKEKFGYKGKEIKAIFEEADKEIPNISTSYKTNSDAIYTSRLFSFNNLTKPVNSSIITSYLDDDENNEDNRDSQLVDLEVSSSLLQSKDDINDNENNFDE
;
A
#
# COMPACT_ATOMS: atom_id res chain seq x y z
N MET A 1 -7.67 -6.56 0.06
CA MET A 1 -6.85 -7.60 0.72
C MET A 1 -7.28 -7.73 2.17
N ASN A 2 -7.38 -8.95 2.71
CA ASN A 2 -7.76 -9.13 4.12
C ASN A 2 -6.66 -8.58 5.04
N ALA A 3 -7.01 -7.71 5.99
CA ALA A 3 -6.06 -7.13 6.92
C ALA A 3 -5.39 -8.19 7.80
N ASN A 4 -6.15 -9.23 8.19
CA ASN A 4 -5.65 -10.38 8.93
C ASN A 4 -4.79 -11.27 8.03
N SER A 5 -3.49 -11.38 8.33
CA SER A 5 -2.54 -12.17 7.55
C SER A 5 -2.90 -13.65 7.49
N ASN A 6 -3.45 -14.20 8.58
CA ASN A 6 -3.80 -15.63 8.68
C ASN A 6 -5.02 -16.00 7.84
N GLN A 7 -5.74 -15.01 7.30
CA GLN A 7 -6.88 -15.20 6.42
C GLN A 7 -6.55 -14.86 4.96
N ARG A 8 -5.28 -14.54 4.65
CA ARG A 8 -4.82 -14.38 3.27
C ARG A 8 -4.47 -15.74 2.71
N PRO A 9 -4.71 -15.99 1.41
CA PRO A 9 -4.15 -17.16 0.76
C PRO A 9 -2.61 -17.08 0.80
N THR A 10 -1.98 -18.24 0.93
CA THR A 10 -0.56 -18.41 0.66
C THR A 10 -0.24 -18.12 -0.81
N ALA A 11 1.02 -17.86 -1.13
CA ALA A 11 1.44 -17.63 -2.51
C ALA A 11 1.07 -18.80 -3.44
N SER A 12 1.21 -20.04 -2.96
CA SER A 12 0.86 -21.23 -3.74
C SER A 12 -0.66 -21.37 -3.94
N GLU A 13 -1.48 -21.04 -2.94
CA GLU A 13 -2.94 -21.04 -3.11
C GLU A 13 -3.37 -19.97 -4.13
N LEU A 14 -2.76 -18.79 -4.07
CA LEU A 14 -3.02 -17.72 -5.04
C LEU A 14 -2.60 -18.12 -6.46
N GLU A 15 -1.42 -18.74 -6.61
CA GLU A 15 -0.96 -19.28 -7.90
C GLU A 15 -1.96 -20.28 -8.47
N ASN A 16 -2.46 -21.22 -7.66
CA ASN A 16 -3.44 -22.20 -8.10
C ASN A 16 -4.77 -21.57 -8.55
N ILE A 17 -5.22 -20.51 -7.87
CA ILE A 17 -6.43 -19.76 -8.24
C ILE A 17 -6.22 -19.07 -9.59
N ILE A 18 -5.12 -18.33 -9.76
CA ILE A 18 -4.81 -17.61 -11.00
C ILE A 18 -4.62 -18.59 -12.16
N PHE A 19 -3.92 -19.71 -11.93
CA PHE A 19 -3.74 -20.75 -12.93
C PHE A 19 -5.09 -21.31 -13.40
N PHE A 20 -6.01 -21.58 -12.47
CA PHE A 20 -7.35 -22.05 -12.82
C PHE A 20 -8.14 -21.00 -13.63
N TRP A 21 -8.03 -19.71 -13.29
CA TRP A 21 -8.62 -18.64 -14.08
C TRP A 21 -8.07 -18.63 -15.50
N VAL A 22 -6.75 -18.61 -15.67
CA VAL A 22 -6.07 -18.65 -16.98
C VAL A 22 -6.51 -19.89 -17.78
N CYS A 23 -6.61 -21.04 -17.12
CA CYS A 23 -7.05 -22.27 -17.77
C CYS A 23 -8.49 -22.18 -18.29
N SER A 24 -9.36 -21.49 -17.57
CA SER A 24 -10.78 -21.33 -17.92
C SER A 24 -10.98 -20.47 -19.18
N PHE A 25 -10.02 -19.60 -19.53
CA PHE A 25 -10.04 -18.82 -20.77
C PHE A 25 -9.40 -19.55 -21.96
N ASN A 26 -8.25 -20.20 -21.74
CA ASN A 26 -7.33 -20.58 -22.83
C ASN A 26 -7.37 -22.05 -23.25
N TYR A 27 -8.04 -22.92 -22.49
CA TYR A 27 -7.96 -24.38 -22.70
C TYR A 27 -9.32 -25.01 -23.01
N SER A 28 -9.32 -26.35 -23.11
CA SER A 28 -10.43 -27.19 -23.57
C SER A 28 -11.75 -26.96 -22.83
N GLU A 29 -12.85 -27.41 -23.44
CA GLU A 29 -14.19 -27.48 -22.86
C GLU A 29 -14.19 -28.02 -21.41
N ASP A 30 -13.25 -28.91 -21.08
CA ASP A 30 -13.10 -29.54 -19.78
C ASP A 30 -12.94 -28.52 -18.64
N TYR A 31 -12.21 -27.42 -18.88
CA TYR A 31 -12.01 -26.40 -17.85
C TYR A 31 -13.21 -25.47 -17.68
N LYS A 32 -14.06 -25.32 -18.69
CA LYS A 32 -15.25 -24.47 -18.61
C LYS A 32 -16.28 -25.01 -17.62
N GLU A 33 -16.48 -26.32 -17.61
CA GLU A 33 -17.43 -26.98 -16.71
C GLU A 33 -16.81 -27.44 -15.39
N LYS A 34 -15.46 -27.43 -15.29
CA LYS A 34 -14.76 -27.76 -14.06
C LYS A 34 -15.09 -26.76 -12.95
N GLU A 35 -15.41 -27.28 -11.78
CA GLU A 35 -15.70 -26.50 -10.59
C GLU A 35 -14.54 -26.59 -9.61
N LYS A 36 -13.99 -25.43 -9.23
CA LYS A 36 -12.94 -25.28 -8.21
C LYS A 36 -13.14 -23.96 -7.49
N PHE A 37 -12.72 -23.90 -6.22
CA PHE A 37 -12.78 -22.68 -5.41
C PHE A 37 -14.19 -22.08 -5.27
N GLY A 38 -15.24 -22.88 -5.49
CA GLY A 38 -16.64 -22.48 -5.38
C GLY A 38 -17.26 -21.88 -6.65
N TYR A 39 -16.59 -21.96 -7.80
CA TYR A 39 -17.12 -21.50 -9.09
C TYR A 39 -16.64 -22.37 -10.26
N LYS A 40 -17.39 -22.33 -11.36
CA LYS A 40 -17.06 -23.00 -12.61
C LYS A 40 -16.23 -22.10 -13.52
N GLY A 41 -15.39 -22.71 -14.36
CA GLY A 41 -14.55 -21.96 -15.30
C GLY A 41 -15.33 -21.00 -16.19
N LYS A 42 -16.51 -21.40 -16.68
CA LYS A 42 -17.39 -20.54 -17.49
C LYS A 42 -17.91 -19.30 -16.76
N GLU A 43 -18.10 -19.38 -15.44
CA GLU A 43 -18.57 -18.26 -14.62
C GLU A 43 -17.46 -17.20 -14.52
N ILE A 44 -16.20 -17.63 -14.37
CA ILE A 44 -15.03 -16.74 -14.40
C ILE A 44 -15.00 -15.98 -15.72
N LYS A 45 -15.11 -16.69 -16.84
CA LYS A 45 -15.10 -16.06 -18.17
C LYS A 45 -16.18 -14.99 -18.30
N ALA A 46 -17.41 -15.30 -17.87
CA ALA A 46 -18.51 -14.35 -17.89
C ALA A 46 -18.27 -13.11 -17.00
N ILE A 47 -17.68 -13.29 -15.81
CA ILE A 47 -17.35 -12.17 -14.91
C ILE A 47 -16.36 -11.20 -15.56
N PHE A 48 -15.29 -11.71 -16.18
CA PHE A 48 -14.31 -10.87 -16.85
C PHE A 48 -14.85 -10.22 -18.12
N GLU A 49 -15.66 -10.93 -18.91
CA GLU A 49 -16.33 -10.34 -20.08
C GLU A 49 -17.28 -9.19 -19.70
N GLU A 50 -17.94 -9.28 -18.55
CA GLU A 50 -18.76 -8.18 -18.03
C GLU A 50 -17.89 -7.03 -17.52
N ALA A 51 -16.82 -7.32 -16.79
CA ALA A 51 -15.87 -6.30 -16.34
C ALA A 51 -15.25 -5.54 -17.51
N ASP A 52 -14.88 -6.22 -18.60
CA ASP A 52 -14.29 -5.60 -19.80
C ASP A 52 -15.22 -4.57 -20.45
N LYS A 53 -16.54 -4.73 -20.33
CA LYS A 53 -17.52 -3.75 -20.83
C LYS A 53 -17.61 -2.51 -19.93
N GLU A 54 -17.30 -2.65 -18.65
CA GLU A 54 -17.31 -1.56 -17.68
C GLU A 54 -15.97 -0.79 -17.67
N ILE A 55 -14.87 -1.39 -18.13
CA ILE A 55 -13.57 -0.71 -18.21
C ILE A 55 -13.65 0.64 -18.95
N PRO A 56 -14.33 0.79 -20.10
CA PRO A 56 -14.49 2.09 -20.75
C PRO A 56 -15.26 3.14 -19.92
N ASN A 57 -16.11 2.71 -18.98
CA ASN A 57 -16.89 3.59 -18.11
C ASN A 57 -16.08 4.09 -16.89
N ILE A 58 -14.94 3.47 -16.58
CA ILE A 58 -14.11 3.92 -15.46
C ILE A 58 -13.39 5.22 -15.84
N SER A 59 -13.55 6.24 -15.00
CA SER A 59 -12.79 7.48 -15.19
C SER A 59 -11.31 7.22 -14.97
N THR A 60 -10.49 7.44 -16.00
CA THR A 60 -9.03 7.38 -15.91
C THR A 60 -8.44 8.66 -15.28
N SER A 61 -9.28 9.65 -14.95
CA SER A 61 -8.82 10.87 -14.29
C SER A 61 -8.66 10.63 -12.79
N TYR A 62 -7.41 10.53 -12.35
CA TYR A 62 -7.08 10.60 -10.93
C TYR A 62 -7.19 12.06 -10.49
N LYS A 63 -8.30 12.41 -9.84
CA LYS A 63 -8.40 13.71 -9.17
C LYS A 63 -7.76 13.58 -7.80
N THR A 64 -6.73 14.38 -7.53
CA THR A 64 -6.22 14.58 -6.18
C THR A 64 -7.39 15.08 -5.33
N ASN A 65 -7.76 14.30 -4.32
CA ASN A 65 -8.79 14.70 -3.38
C ASN A 65 -8.13 15.67 -2.40
N SER A 66 -8.53 16.94 -2.43
CA SER A 66 -7.99 17.99 -1.56
C SER A 66 -8.17 17.67 -0.07
N ASP A 67 -9.19 16.88 0.24
CA ASP A 67 -9.57 16.51 1.61
C ASP A 67 -8.97 15.15 2.00
N ALA A 68 -8.34 14.44 1.06
CA ALA A 68 -7.64 13.20 1.37
C ALA A 68 -6.32 13.49 2.09
N ILE A 69 -6.18 12.90 3.27
CA ILE A 69 -4.90 12.83 3.97
C ILE A 69 -4.09 11.71 3.31
N TYR A 70 -3.25 12.07 2.35
CA TYR A 70 -2.27 11.16 1.77
C TYR A 70 -1.25 10.79 2.83
N THR A 71 -1.23 9.52 3.22
CA THR A 71 -0.29 8.96 4.21
C THR A 71 1.16 8.95 3.71
N SER A 72 1.42 9.36 2.47
CA SER A 72 2.77 9.60 1.94
C SER A 72 3.39 10.93 2.39
N ARG A 73 2.69 11.77 3.18
CA ARG A 73 3.36 12.84 3.93
C ARG A 73 4.43 12.20 4.81
N LEU A 74 5.66 12.74 4.78
CA LEU A 74 6.82 12.31 5.57
C LEU A 74 6.38 11.74 6.93
N PHE A 75 6.38 10.42 7.02
CA PHE A 75 5.95 9.69 8.21
C PHE A 75 6.86 10.13 9.36
N SER A 76 6.35 10.96 10.28
CA SER A 76 7.00 11.12 11.58
C SER A 76 6.68 9.89 12.41
N PHE A 77 7.57 8.89 12.36
CA PHE A 77 7.46 7.64 13.11
C PHE A 77 7.38 7.85 14.64
N ASN A 78 7.76 9.04 15.11
CA ASN A 78 7.80 9.41 16.51
C ASN A 78 6.44 9.34 17.23
N ASN A 79 5.32 9.39 16.49
CA ASN A 79 3.97 9.38 17.07
C ASN A 79 3.19 8.07 16.86
N LEU A 80 3.82 7.03 16.31
CA LEU A 80 3.16 5.74 16.07
C LEU A 80 3.48 4.75 17.19
N THR A 81 2.47 4.03 17.67
CA THR A 81 2.69 2.84 18.49
C THR A 81 3.56 1.84 17.73
N LYS A 82 4.51 1.20 18.44
CA LYS A 82 5.38 0.18 17.86
C LYS A 82 4.56 -0.83 17.07
N PRO A 83 4.93 -1.15 15.81
CA PRO A 83 4.20 -2.15 15.05
C PRO A 83 4.22 -3.48 15.80
N VAL A 84 3.09 -4.17 15.81
CA VAL A 84 2.90 -5.43 16.56
C VAL A 84 3.88 -6.53 16.10
N ASN A 85 4.36 -6.39 14.87
CA ASN A 85 5.32 -7.21 14.15
C ASN A 85 6.75 -6.61 14.16
N SER A 86 7.04 -5.64 15.04
CA SER A 86 8.35 -4.97 15.14
C SER A 86 9.52 -5.93 15.26
N SER A 87 9.38 -7.06 15.97
CA SER A 87 10.46 -8.04 16.14
C SER A 87 10.87 -8.73 14.83
N ILE A 88 9.98 -8.82 13.84
CA ILE A 88 10.27 -9.39 12.52
C ILE A 88 10.86 -8.32 11.60
N ILE A 89 10.46 -7.06 11.77
CA ILE A 89 10.88 -5.95 10.90
C ILE A 89 12.29 -5.47 11.24
N THR A 90 12.69 -5.47 12.52
CA THR A 90 14.05 -5.05 12.93
C THR A 90 15.14 -5.83 12.22
N SER A 91 14.99 -7.15 12.03
CA SER A 91 16.00 -7.94 11.33
C SER A 91 16.13 -7.64 9.85
N TYR A 92 15.14 -6.99 9.22
CA TYR A 92 15.23 -6.56 7.82
C TYR A 92 15.80 -5.15 7.69
N LEU A 93 15.63 -4.29 8.71
CA LEU A 93 16.09 -2.91 8.69
C LEU A 93 17.53 -2.75 9.16
N ASP A 94 18.02 -3.66 10.02
CA ASP A 94 19.42 -3.67 10.47
C ASP A 94 20.42 -3.89 9.32
N ASP A 95 19.98 -4.41 8.17
CA ASP A 95 20.80 -4.60 6.96
C ASP A 95 20.88 -3.33 6.07
N ASP A 96 20.04 -2.31 6.29
CA ASP A 96 19.84 -1.17 5.39
C ASP A 96 20.45 0.15 5.90
N GLU A 97 21.23 0.15 7.00
CA GLU A 97 21.87 1.37 7.51
C GLU A 97 22.98 1.95 6.58
N ASN A 98 23.25 1.35 5.43
CA ASN A 98 24.33 1.78 4.52
C ASN A 98 23.96 1.92 3.03
N ASN A 99 22.68 1.91 2.64
CA ASN A 99 22.34 2.04 1.22
C ASN A 99 21.70 3.40 0.88
N GLU A 100 22.57 4.38 0.68
CA GLU A 100 22.24 5.75 0.23
C GLU A 100 21.59 5.80 -1.17
N ASP A 101 21.59 4.68 -1.91
CA ASP A 101 21.18 4.60 -3.32
C ASP A 101 19.68 4.28 -3.55
N ASN A 102 18.88 4.05 -2.50
CA ASN A 102 17.44 3.82 -2.64
C ASN A 102 16.61 5.09 -2.38
N ARG A 103 16.89 6.15 -3.13
CA ARG A 103 16.02 7.34 -3.17
C ARG A 103 15.12 7.23 -4.39
N ASP A 104 13.82 7.00 -4.15
CA ASP A 104 12.79 7.09 -5.19
C ASP A 104 12.83 8.50 -5.78
N SER A 105 13.17 8.58 -7.07
CA SER A 105 13.39 9.82 -7.81
C SER A 105 12.12 10.66 -7.95
N GLN A 106 10.95 10.16 -7.53
CA GLN A 106 9.69 10.88 -7.52
C GLN A 106 9.41 11.63 -6.20
N LEU A 107 10.23 11.46 -5.16
CA LEU A 107 10.05 12.09 -3.85
C LEU A 107 10.93 13.32 -3.62
N VAL A 108 11.81 13.67 -4.56
CA VAL A 108 12.75 14.81 -4.46
C VAL A 108 12.04 16.15 -4.28
N ASP A 109 10.88 16.34 -4.91
CA ASP A 109 10.11 17.60 -4.82
C ASP A 109 9.35 17.75 -3.48
N LEU A 110 9.31 16.72 -2.64
CA LEU A 110 8.67 16.70 -1.32
C LEU A 110 9.68 16.88 -0.18
N GLU A 111 10.97 17.02 -0.49
CA GLU A 111 12.03 17.20 0.50
C GLU A 111 11.95 18.60 1.13
N VAL A 112 11.45 18.65 2.37
CA VAL A 112 11.49 19.87 3.18
C VAL A 112 12.90 20.01 3.73
N SER A 113 13.59 21.10 3.36
CA SER A 113 14.94 21.38 3.82
C SER A 113 15.03 21.35 5.35
N SER A 114 16.01 20.63 5.89
CA SER A 114 16.26 20.48 7.33
C SER A 114 16.46 21.81 8.07
N SER A 115 16.86 22.86 7.34
CA SER A 115 16.93 24.25 7.83
C SER A 115 15.59 24.83 8.28
N LEU A 116 14.45 24.30 7.80
CA LEU A 116 13.11 24.73 8.21
C LEU A 116 12.71 24.18 9.59
N LEU A 117 13.38 23.13 10.08
CA LEU A 117 13.09 22.50 11.37
C LEU A 117 13.83 23.15 12.54
N GLN A 118 14.96 23.83 12.29
CA GLN A 118 15.75 24.51 13.34
C GLN A 118 15.18 25.86 13.78
N SER A 119 14.21 26.44 13.06
CA SER A 119 13.70 27.80 13.35
C SER A 119 12.62 27.87 14.43
N LYS A 120 12.24 26.75 15.05
CA LYS A 120 11.12 26.68 16.01
C LYS A 120 11.52 26.59 17.48
N ASP A 121 12.80 26.48 17.79
CA ASP A 121 13.27 26.26 19.16
C ASP A 121 13.76 27.54 19.89
N ASP A 122 13.72 28.70 19.24
CA ASP A 122 14.14 29.99 19.84
C ASP A 122 12.93 30.89 20.17
N ILE A 123 12.15 30.53 21.21
CA ILE A 123 11.28 31.50 21.90
C ILE A 123 11.76 31.57 23.36
N ASN A 124 12.55 32.60 23.64
CA ASN A 124 13.05 32.95 24.97
C ASN A 124 11.89 33.27 25.93
N ASP A 125 11.79 32.52 27.03
CA ASP A 125 11.00 32.89 28.20
C ASP A 125 11.68 34.09 28.91
N ASN A 126 11.10 35.27 28.77
CA ASN A 126 11.40 36.43 29.61
C ASN A 126 10.11 36.86 30.31
N GLU A 127 9.78 36.22 31.42
CA GLU A 127 8.78 36.73 32.36
C GLU A 127 9.45 37.66 33.38
N ASN A 128 9.05 38.93 33.28
CA ASN A 128 9.45 40.04 34.13
C ASN A 128 8.87 39.90 35.54
N ASN A 129 9.71 40.14 36.55
CA ASN A 129 9.29 40.49 37.91
C ASN A 129 8.45 41.78 37.89
N PHE A 130 7.32 41.79 38.61
CA PHE A 130 6.67 43.01 39.09
C PHE A 130 6.42 42.89 40.59
N ASP A 131 6.90 43.92 41.30
CA ASP A 131 6.67 44.19 42.72
C ASP A 131 5.20 44.57 43.00
N GLU A 132 4.66 44.08 44.12
CA GLU A 132 3.96 44.89 45.14
C GLU A 132 3.96 44.19 46.50
#